data_AF-A0A3B9HRR6-F1
#
_entry.id   AF-A0A3B9HRR6-F1
#
_cell.length_a   1.000
_cell.length_b   1.000
_cell.length_c   1.000
_cell.angle_alpha   90.00
_cell.angle_beta   90.00
_cell.angle_gamma   90.00
#
_symmetry.space_group_name_H-M   'P 1'
#
loop_
_entity.id
_entity.type
_entity.pdbx_description
1 polymer ?
#
loop_
_entity_poly.entity_id
_entity_poly.type
_entity_poly.pdbx_seq_one_letter_code
_entity_poly.pdbx_strand_id
1 'polypeptide(L)'
;MKGLHLVVFAIAFLCALVGCGGGGGGGGSSLPPTSTTITGQIEVPAVDAGLLGSVNYTTDKTLLQKIADSGTCTVNGKSTAFSLVPATHFFTISEIPVASFYEVKFTYEGVELRLIAPHSSTYITRKINLSSTAEAMLIDHYGVDKNTLSSFAVKDEWKDLLAGNLLTQYTKSGTTRNAFDSFFSTEMASFTNNVNLDALLSPIVDISGTWKTAIPMKYYTLNGLGERAAEVTANATLTIKQSGNNLSGTLELDVISWTRVPNSDPGYTPIDEGIAMTGTISSTRVALKGKFTSAELETTSGLMRGKLINTDDYANLGVETDENGLNLVKQ
;
A
#
# COMPACT_ATOMS: atom_id res chain seq x y z
N MET A 1 47.78 -58.71 6.00
CA MET A 1 47.23 -59.49 4.86
C MET A 1 46.09 -58.70 4.22
N LYS A 2 45.59 -59.15 3.06
CA LYS A 2 44.48 -58.55 2.27
C LYS A 2 43.22 -58.30 3.13
N GLY A 3 42.34 -57.33 2.86
CA GLY A 3 42.32 -56.33 1.77
C GLY A 3 41.10 -55.37 1.87
N LEU A 4 41.15 -54.26 1.10
CA LEU A 4 40.24 -53.10 1.08
C LEU A 4 39.05 -53.27 0.09
N HIS A 5 37.84 -52.78 0.43
CA HIS A 5 36.76 -52.25 -0.44
C HIS A 5 35.59 -51.77 0.45
N LEU A 6 34.80 -50.70 0.24
CA LEU A 6 34.74 -49.57 -0.72
C LEU A 6 34.02 -49.76 -2.08
N VAL A 7 32.68 -49.60 -2.10
CA VAL A 7 31.79 -49.19 -3.23
C VAL A 7 30.52 -48.53 -2.61
N VAL A 8 29.96 -47.33 -2.89
CA VAL A 8 30.25 -46.15 -3.75
C VAL A 8 29.48 -46.02 -5.10
N PHE A 9 28.58 -45.00 -5.19
CA PHE A 9 27.72 -44.58 -6.34
C PHE A 9 26.68 -45.62 -6.85
N ALA A 10 25.60 -45.33 -7.62
CA ALA A 10 25.01 -44.13 -8.29
C ALA A 10 23.45 -44.24 -8.22
N ILE A 11 22.59 -43.20 -8.17
CA ILE A 11 22.25 -42.08 -9.11
C ILE A 11 21.41 -42.48 -10.36
N ALA A 12 20.38 -41.66 -10.64
CA ALA A 12 19.68 -41.37 -11.94
C ALA A 12 18.38 -42.12 -12.40
N PHE A 13 17.25 -41.40 -12.27
CA PHE A 13 16.35 -40.90 -13.35
C PHE A 13 15.25 -41.76 -14.02
N LEU A 14 14.24 -41.03 -14.56
CA LEU A 14 13.02 -41.45 -15.30
C LEU A 14 11.96 -42.26 -14.49
N CYS A 15 10.67 -42.24 -14.83
CA CYS A 15 9.99 -41.74 -16.04
C CYS A 15 8.95 -40.62 -15.77
N ALA A 16 8.72 -39.78 -16.78
CA ALA A 16 7.46 -39.04 -16.93
C ALA A 16 6.45 -39.87 -17.73
N LEU A 17 5.14 -39.65 -17.51
CA LEU A 17 4.08 -40.17 -18.37
C LEU A 17 3.04 -39.07 -18.63
N VAL A 18 2.69 -38.88 -19.91
CA VAL A 18 1.71 -37.88 -20.35
C VAL A 18 0.33 -38.53 -20.40
N GLY A 19 -0.64 -37.92 -19.73
CA GLY A 19 -2.06 -38.28 -19.81
C GLY A 19 -2.89 -37.08 -20.30
N CYS A 20 -3.33 -37.11 -21.56
CA CYS A 20 -4.21 -36.09 -22.13
C CYS A 20 -5.65 -36.63 -22.18
N GLY A 21 -6.64 -35.83 -21.77
CA GLY A 21 -8.05 -36.11 -22.07
C GLY A 21 -9.06 -35.46 -21.12
N GLY A 22 -10.10 -34.86 -21.70
CA GLY A 22 -11.33 -34.47 -20.99
C GLY A 22 -11.33 -33.05 -20.42
N GLY A 23 -12.16 -32.18 -20.99
CA GLY A 23 -12.53 -30.91 -20.38
C GLY A 23 -13.74 -31.06 -19.44
N GLY A 24 -13.83 -30.20 -18.43
CA GLY A 24 -14.99 -30.14 -17.53
C GLY A 24 -15.03 -28.79 -16.82
N GLY A 25 -16.06 -27.99 -17.08
CA GLY A 25 -16.27 -26.71 -16.40
C GLY A 25 -16.69 -26.93 -14.95
N GLY A 26 -15.75 -26.85 -14.01
CA GLY A 26 -16.02 -26.89 -12.58
C GLY A 26 -15.81 -25.51 -11.96
N GLY A 27 -16.87 -24.94 -11.38
CA GLY A 27 -16.80 -23.71 -10.58
C GLY A 27 -16.11 -23.96 -9.24
N GLY A 28 -14.80 -24.21 -9.27
CA GLY A 28 -14.00 -24.38 -8.07
C GLY A 28 -13.93 -23.06 -7.31
N SER A 29 -14.60 -23.00 -6.16
CA SER A 29 -14.26 -22.02 -5.11
C SER A 29 -12.83 -22.32 -4.66
N SER A 30 -11.85 -21.65 -5.27
CA SER A 30 -10.44 -21.81 -4.88
C SER A 30 -10.32 -21.52 -3.40
N LEU A 31 -9.79 -22.48 -2.63
CA LEU A 31 -9.47 -22.28 -1.22
C LEU A 31 -8.64 -20.98 -1.10
N PRO A 32 -8.92 -20.13 -0.11
CA PRO A 32 -8.24 -18.84 0.01
C PRO A 32 -6.72 -19.08 0.02
N PRO A 33 -5.96 -18.37 -0.82
CA PRO A 33 -4.57 -18.70 -1.10
C PRO A 33 -3.74 -18.66 0.18
N THR A 34 -3.11 -19.79 0.50
CA THR A 34 -2.47 -20.03 1.80
C THR A 34 -1.09 -19.39 1.95
N SER A 35 -0.54 -18.84 0.86
CA SER A 35 0.76 -18.20 0.84
C SER A 35 0.79 -16.94 -0.05
N THR A 36 1.80 -16.10 0.19
CA THR A 36 2.14 -14.91 -0.58
C THR A 36 3.55 -15.05 -1.15
N THR A 37 3.79 -14.44 -2.30
CA THR A 37 5.11 -14.27 -2.90
C THR A 37 5.42 -12.77 -2.96
N ILE A 38 6.59 -12.38 -2.45
CA ILE A 38 7.09 -11.00 -2.55
C ILE A 38 8.21 -10.99 -3.60
N THR A 39 8.16 -10.04 -4.53
CA THR A 39 9.20 -9.88 -5.55
C THR A 39 9.55 -8.40 -5.74
N GLY A 40 10.60 -8.15 -6.53
CA GLY A 40 10.86 -6.84 -7.09
C GLY A 40 12.33 -6.55 -7.21
N GLN A 41 12.71 -5.31 -6.91
CA GLN A 41 14.04 -4.77 -7.21
C GLN A 41 14.78 -4.39 -5.94
N ILE A 42 16.04 -4.80 -5.80
CA ILE A 42 16.91 -4.46 -4.66
C ILE A 42 18.10 -3.61 -5.11
N GLU A 43 18.31 -2.48 -4.44
CA GLU A 43 19.45 -1.58 -4.64
C GLU A 43 20.25 -1.47 -3.34
N VAL A 44 21.54 -1.74 -3.42
CA VAL A 44 22.50 -1.51 -2.34
C VAL A 44 23.24 -0.19 -2.57
N PRO A 45 23.63 0.55 -1.52
CA PRO A 45 24.59 1.64 -1.66
C PRO A 45 25.99 1.10 -2.02
N ALA A 46 26.88 1.99 -2.46
CA ALA A 46 28.31 1.74 -2.35
C ALA A 46 28.73 1.79 -0.87
N VAL A 47 29.66 0.93 -0.47
CA VAL A 47 30.03 0.76 0.96
C VAL A 47 31.55 0.70 1.15
N ASP A 48 32.06 1.46 2.13
CA ASP A 48 33.48 1.50 2.51
C ASP A 48 33.93 0.24 3.29
N ALA A 49 35.19 -0.13 3.07
CA ALA A 49 35.85 -1.29 3.67
C ALA A 49 35.85 -1.32 5.21
N GLY A 50 35.76 -0.15 5.88
CA GLY A 50 35.66 -0.06 7.34
C GLY A 50 34.37 -0.66 7.92
N LEU A 51 33.31 -0.76 7.11
CA LEU A 51 32.04 -1.36 7.47
C LEU A 51 31.95 -2.84 7.08
N LEU A 52 32.56 -3.23 5.95
CA LEU A 52 32.49 -4.57 5.37
C LEU A 52 33.86 -5.28 5.40
N GLY A 53 34.42 -5.44 6.60
CA GLY A 53 35.47 -6.43 6.86
C GLY A 53 36.78 -6.29 6.07
N SER A 54 37.12 -5.09 5.59
CA SER A 54 38.26 -4.76 4.70
C SER A 54 38.01 -4.83 3.18
N VAL A 55 36.78 -4.98 2.70
CA VAL A 55 36.47 -4.94 1.25
C VAL A 55 35.64 -3.70 0.89
N ASN A 56 36.17 -2.86 -0.01
CA ASN A 56 35.44 -1.74 -0.60
C ASN A 56 34.49 -2.23 -1.69
N TYR A 57 33.18 -1.96 -1.55
CA TYR A 57 32.17 -2.25 -2.56
C TYR A 57 31.80 -0.97 -3.30
N THR A 58 32.59 -0.63 -4.31
CA THR A 58 32.42 0.58 -5.14
C THR A 58 31.32 0.46 -6.20
N THR A 59 30.76 -0.73 -6.39
CA THR A 59 29.60 -0.97 -7.28
C THR A 59 28.57 -1.85 -6.60
N ASP A 60 27.30 -1.54 -6.90
CA ASP A 60 26.10 -2.27 -6.49
C ASP A 60 26.18 -3.76 -6.80
N LYS A 61 26.50 -4.12 -8.05
CA LYS A 61 26.53 -5.48 -8.57
C LYS A 61 27.46 -6.41 -7.77
N THR A 62 28.59 -5.90 -7.29
CA THR A 62 29.56 -6.71 -6.52
C THR A 62 29.00 -7.08 -5.14
N LEU A 63 28.32 -6.14 -4.47
CA LEU A 63 27.69 -6.38 -3.16
C LEU A 63 26.38 -7.18 -3.31
N LEU A 64 25.60 -6.95 -4.37
CA LEU A 64 24.45 -7.78 -4.72
C LEU A 64 24.83 -9.24 -4.99
N GLN A 65 25.98 -9.50 -5.63
CA GLN A 65 26.50 -10.87 -5.78
C GLN A 65 26.80 -11.50 -4.43
N LYS A 66 27.43 -10.77 -3.49
CA LYS A 66 27.69 -11.28 -2.14
C LYS A 66 26.43 -11.58 -1.33
N ILE A 67 25.40 -10.73 -1.47
CA ILE A 67 24.08 -10.97 -0.89
C ILE A 67 23.44 -12.22 -1.52
N ALA A 68 23.56 -12.44 -2.83
CA ALA A 68 23.04 -13.65 -3.49
C ALA A 68 23.80 -14.93 -3.09
N ASP A 69 25.13 -14.84 -2.92
CA ASP A 69 26.00 -15.99 -2.59
C ASP A 69 25.90 -16.42 -1.12
N SER A 70 25.69 -15.45 -0.21
CA SER A 70 25.92 -15.64 1.23
C SER A 70 25.14 -14.69 2.16
N GLY A 71 24.28 -13.83 1.62
CA GLY A 71 23.39 -13.00 2.41
C GLY A 71 22.26 -13.81 3.06
N THR A 72 21.63 -13.20 4.07
CA THR A 72 20.46 -13.78 4.75
C THR A 72 19.22 -12.95 4.48
N CYS A 73 18.06 -13.60 4.42
CA CYS A 73 16.75 -12.96 4.33
C CYS A 73 15.85 -13.43 5.48
N THR A 74 15.10 -12.50 6.05
CA THR A 74 14.02 -12.80 7.00
C THR A 74 12.72 -12.13 6.58
N VAL A 75 11.59 -12.78 6.84
CA VAL A 75 10.25 -12.20 6.69
C VAL A 75 9.54 -12.32 8.04
N ASN A 76 9.06 -11.19 8.58
CA ASN A 76 8.46 -11.10 9.92
C ASN A 76 9.31 -11.82 11.00
N GLY A 77 10.63 -11.58 10.96
CA GLY A 77 11.62 -12.17 11.88
C GLY A 77 11.98 -13.64 11.64
N LYS A 78 11.33 -14.34 10.70
CA LYS A 78 11.62 -15.75 10.37
C LYS A 78 12.60 -15.85 9.20
N SER A 79 13.66 -16.65 9.35
CA SER A 79 14.58 -16.97 8.24
C SER A 79 13.80 -17.56 7.07
N THR A 80 13.98 -17.01 5.87
CA THR A 80 13.21 -17.36 4.67
C THR A 80 14.15 -17.47 3.47
N ALA A 81 13.98 -18.51 2.66
CA ALA A 81 14.75 -18.67 1.43
C ALA A 81 14.36 -17.61 0.39
N PHE A 82 15.34 -17.15 -0.39
CA PHE A 82 15.13 -16.15 -1.44
C PHE A 82 15.94 -16.52 -2.69
N SER A 83 15.57 -15.91 -3.81
CA SER A 83 16.42 -15.82 -5.00
C SER A 83 16.74 -14.36 -5.27
N LEU A 84 17.97 -14.08 -5.72
CA LEU A 84 18.43 -12.77 -6.15
C LEU A 84 19.25 -12.95 -7.44
N VAL A 85 18.99 -12.11 -8.43
CA VAL A 85 19.71 -12.07 -9.71
C VAL A 85 20.51 -10.75 -9.80
N PRO A 86 21.80 -10.72 -9.43
CA PRO A 86 22.60 -9.49 -9.36
C PRO A 86 22.77 -8.75 -10.70
N ALA A 87 22.51 -9.42 -11.83
CA ALA A 87 22.56 -8.80 -13.16
C ALA A 87 21.29 -8.03 -13.55
N THR A 88 20.15 -8.29 -12.89
CA THR A 88 18.86 -7.61 -13.14
C THR A 88 18.27 -6.97 -11.88
N HIS A 89 19.03 -7.01 -10.77
CA HIS A 89 18.69 -6.54 -9.43
C HIS A 89 17.39 -7.16 -8.86
N PHE A 90 16.87 -8.21 -9.51
CA PHE A 90 15.57 -8.78 -9.23
C PHE A 90 15.65 -9.83 -8.10
N PHE A 91 14.75 -9.73 -7.12
CA PHE A 91 14.61 -10.70 -6.04
C PHE A 91 13.21 -11.34 -6.00
N THR A 92 13.15 -12.56 -5.46
CA THR A 92 11.91 -13.32 -5.21
C THR A 92 12.00 -14.02 -3.86
N ILE A 93 10.92 -13.93 -3.08
CA ILE A 93 10.70 -14.67 -1.83
C ILE A 93 9.32 -15.32 -1.96
N SER A 94 9.27 -16.65 -2.03
CA SER A 94 8.05 -17.43 -2.28
C SER A 94 7.55 -18.14 -1.03
N GLU A 95 6.34 -18.69 -1.09
CA GLU A 95 5.75 -19.59 -0.06
C GLU A 95 5.63 -18.97 1.34
N ILE A 96 5.59 -17.63 1.43
CA ILE A 96 5.46 -16.90 2.69
C ILE A 96 4.05 -17.12 3.27
N PRO A 97 3.88 -17.55 4.53
CA PRO A 97 2.57 -17.66 5.16
C PRO A 97 1.84 -16.31 5.21
N VAL A 98 0.53 -16.31 4.96
CA VAL A 98 -0.28 -15.08 4.95
C VAL A 98 -0.24 -14.35 6.31
N ALA A 99 0.09 -13.05 6.27
CA ALA A 99 0.06 -12.12 7.40
C ALA A 99 -0.57 -10.78 6.97
N SER A 100 -0.94 -9.91 7.92
CA SER A 100 -1.50 -8.57 7.62
C SER A 100 -0.47 -7.57 7.08
N PHE A 101 0.81 -7.77 7.42
CA PHE A 101 1.96 -7.06 6.88
C PHE A 101 3.14 -8.01 6.72
N TYR A 102 4.10 -7.59 5.89
CA TYR A 102 5.37 -8.26 5.67
C TYR A 102 6.51 -7.28 5.88
N GLU A 103 7.27 -7.49 6.94
CA GLU A 103 8.59 -6.92 7.12
C GLU A 103 9.61 -7.85 6.46
N VAL A 104 10.24 -7.39 5.38
CA VAL A 104 11.31 -8.10 4.66
C VAL A 104 12.64 -7.45 5.04
N LYS A 105 13.60 -8.25 5.48
CA LYS A 105 14.95 -7.80 5.86
C LYS A 105 16.00 -8.68 5.20
N PHE A 106 16.86 -8.07 4.40
CA PHE A 106 18.10 -8.64 3.88
C PHE A 106 19.28 -8.19 4.75
N THR A 107 20.27 -9.07 4.95
CA THR A 107 21.47 -8.75 5.74
C THR A 107 22.71 -9.48 5.22
N TYR A 108 23.80 -8.73 5.04
CA TYR A 108 25.14 -9.24 4.68
C TYR A 108 26.21 -8.43 5.41
N GLU A 109 27.05 -9.08 6.22
CA GLU A 109 28.19 -8.49 6.97
C GLU A 109 27.89 -7.16 7.71
N GLY A 110 26.63 -6.93 8.08
CA GLY A 110 26.15 -5.73 8.78
C GLY A 110 25.46 -4.69 7.87
N VAL A 111 25.63 -4.74 6.55
CA VAL A 111 24.70 -4.03 5.65
C VAL A 111 23.33 -4.66 5.82
N GLU A 112 22.35 -3.83 6.16
CA GLU A 112 20.96 -4.19 6.36
C GLU A 112 20.11 -3.39 5.38
N LEU A 113 19.23 -4.10 4.66
CA LEU A 113 18.23 -3.49 3.78
C LEU A 113 16.85 -4.02 4.13
N ARG A 114 15.89 -3.11 4.32
CA ARG A 114 14.57 -3.42 4.84
C ARG A 114 13.45 -2.82 4.00
N LEU A 115 12.28 -3.40 4.16
CA LEU A 115 11.00 -3.00 3.59
C LEU A 115 9.91 -3.46 4.54
N ILE A 116 8.90 -2.62 4.76
CA ILE A 116 7.63 -3.05 5.36
C ILE A 116 6.54 -2.82 4.30
N ALA A 117 5.69 -3.82 4.09
CA ALA A 117 4.58 -3.74 3.15
C ALA A 117 3.29 -4.30 3.79
N PRO A 118 2.15 -3.59 3.72
CA PRO A 118 0.86 -4.18 4.08
C PRO A 118 0.48 -5.28 3.08
N HIS A 119 -0.36 -6.22 3.52
CA HIS A 119 -0.90 -7.25 2.64
C HIS A 119 -1.87 -6.65 1.61
N SER A 120 -1.46 -6.55 0.35
CA SER A 120 -2.34 -6.16 -0.76
C SER A 120 -2.88 -7.33 -1.58
N SER A 121 -2.17 -8.46 -1.58
CA SER A 121 -2.30 -9.49 -2.61
C SER A 121 -1.43 -10.72 -2.32
N THR A 122 -1.71 -11.83 -2.99
CA THR A 122 -0.83 -13.03 -3.03
C THR A 122 0.50 -12.79 -3.74
N TYR A 123 0.57 -11.77 -4.59
CA TYR A 123 1.78 -11.34 -5.29
C TYR A 123 2.02 -9.88 -4.99
N ILE A 124 3.09 -9.57 -4.25
CA ILE A 124 3.43 -8.22 -3.81
C ILE A 124 4.75 -7.82 -4.46
N THR A 125 4.70 -6.84 -5.38
CA THR A 125 5.90 -6.27 -5.99
C THR A 125 6.31 -5.01 -5.24
N ARG A 126 7.55 -4.96 -4.74
CA ARG A 126 8.11 -3.80 -4.02
C ARG A 126 9.60 -3.61 -4.30
N LYS A 127 10.08 -2.38 -4.07
CA LYS A 127 11.49 -2.03 -4.14
C LYS A 127 12.11 -2.09 -2.75
N ILE A 128 13.37 -2.54 -2.65
CA ILE A 128 14.15 -2.56 -1.42
C ILE A 128 15.41 -1.74 -1.64
N ASN A 129 15.55 -0.62 -0.93
CA ASN A 129 16.75 0.24 -0.97
C ASN A 129 16.88 1.07 0.31
N LEU A 130 17.75 2.07 0.34
CA LEU A 130 17.93 2.91 1.53
C LEU A 130 16.67 3.71 1.93
N SER A 131 15.80 4.09 0.99
CA SER A 131 14.56 4.83 1.29
C SER A 131 13.52 3.91 1.98
N SER A 132 13.32 2.68 1.49
CA SER A 132 12.48 1.68 2.17
C SER A 132 13.07 1.20 3.51
N THR A 133 14.41 1.23 3.63
CA THR A 133 15.11 0.88 4.87
C THR A 133 14.95 1.99 5.92
N ALA A 134 15.08 3.26 5.52
CA ALA A 134 14.81 4.42 6.35
C ALA A 134 13.34 4.46 6.81
N GLU A 135 12.38 4.18 5.92
CA GLU A 135 10.96 4.03 6.27
C GLU A 135 10.76 2.95 7.35
N ALA A 136 11.33 1.75 7.18
CA ALA A 136 11.24 0.67 8.17
C ALA A 136 11.88 1.03 9.51
N MET A 137 13.00 1.77 9.50
CA MET A 137 13.68 2.26 10.70
C MET A 137 12.86 3.33 11.45
N LEU A 138 12.21 4.26 10.73
CA LEU A 138 11.32 5.25 11.30
C LEU A 138 10.06 4.59 11.90
N ILE A 139 9.48 3.62 11.21
CA ILE A 139 8.33 2.83 11.70
C ILE A 139 8.63 2.15 13.04
N ASP A 140 9.76 1.45 13.15
CA ASP A 140 10.14 0.79 14.41
C ASP A 140 10.42 1.81 15.54
N HIS A 141 11.21 2.85 15.25
CA HIS A 141 11.70 3.79 16.27
C HIS A 141 10.60 4.71 16.82
N TYR A 142 9.58 5.02 16.02
CA TYR A 142 8.36 5.69 16.48
C TYR A 142 7.31 4.74 17.06
N GLY A 143 7.52 3.42 17.02
CA GLY A 143 6.56 2.42 17.48
C GLY A 143 5.25 2.41 16.68
N VAL A 144 5.31 2.72 15.38
CA VAL A 144 4.14 2.77 14.51
C VAL A 144 3.53 1.38 14.38
N ASP A 145 2.24 1.22 14.72
CA ASP A 145 1.53 -0.03 14.50
C ASP A 145 1.52 -0.36 13.00
N LYS A 146 2.14 -1.48 12.64
CA LYS A 146 2.31 -1.90 11.24
C LYS A 146 0.96 -2.17 10.53
N ASN A 147 -0.15 -2.25 11.26
CA ASN A 147 -1.50 -2.28 10.68
C ASN A 147 -1.96 -0.90 10.14
N THR A 148 -1.48 0.24 10.68
CA THR A 148 -1.83 1.58 10.17
C THR A 148 -1.16 1.88 8.83
N LEU A 149 -0.12 1.12 8.46
CA LEU A 149 0.57 1.18 7.17
C LEU A 149 -0.28 0.69 5.98
N SER A 150 -1.50 0.22 6.24
CA SER A 150 -2.57 0.09 5.24
C SER A 150 -3.11 1.44 4.77
N SER A 151 -2.98 2.48 5.61
CA SER A 151 -3.66 3.78 5.48
C SER A 151 -2.72 4.98 5.45
N PHE A 152 -1.56 4.87 6.12
CA PHE A 152 -0.51 5.89 6.18
C PHE A 152 0.80 5.36 5.59
N ALA A 153 1.62 6.26 5.07
CA ALA A 153 3.03 6.05 4.78
C ALA A 153 3.89 7.01 5.61
N VAL A 154 5.18 6.70 5.76
CA VAL A 154 6.16 7.71 6.20
C VAL A 154 6.36 8.68 5.04
N LYS A 155 6.29 9.99 5.30
CA LYS A 155 6.45 10.99 4.24
C LYS A 155 7.82 10.92 3.58
N ASP A 156 7.82 11.22 2.29
CA ASP A 156 9.01 11.23 1.43
C ASP A 156 10.09 12.18 1.95
N GLU A 157 9.71 13.35 2.48
CA GLU A 157 10.62 14.32 3.11
C GLU A 157 11.47 13.73 4.25
N TRP A 158 10.93 12.75 4.99
CA TRP A 158 11.57 12.16 6.16
C TRP A 158 12.37 10.90 5.84
N LYS A 159 11.80 10.00 5.03
CA LYS A 159 12.50 8.76 4.63
C LYS A 159 13.72 9.06 3.76
N ASP A 160 13.65 10.05 2.86
CA ASP A 160 14.75 10.37 1.96
C ASP A 160 15.86 11.18 2.65
N LEU A 161 15.52 12.01 3.65
CA LEU A 161 16.50 12.65 4.54
C LEU A 161 17.33 11.60 5.29
N LEU A 162 16.66 10.66 5.96
CA LEU A 162 17.35 9.59 6.69
C LEU A 162 18.11 8.65 5.74
N ALA A 163 17.59 8.35 4.55
CA ALA A 163 18.30 7.58 3.53
C ALA A 163 19.56 8.28 3.02
N GLY A 164 19.55 9.61 2.88
CA GLY A 164 20.73 10.42 2.57
C GLY A 164 21.78 10.38 3.68
N ASN A 165 21.35 10.43 4.94
CA ASN A 165 22.24 10.37 6.11
C ASN A 165 22.85 8.96 6.28
N LEU A 166 22.08 7.89 5.98
CA LEU A 166 22.58 6.51 5.89
C LEU A 166 23.59 6.35 4.75
N LEU A 167 23.29 6.81 3.53
CA LEU A 167 24.20 6.77 2.38
C LEU A 167 25.52 7.49 2.68
N THR A 168 25.44 8.62 3.38
CA THR A 168 26.60 9.40 3.80
C THR A 168 27.50 8.60 4.74
N GLN A 169 26.99 7.83 5.72
CA GLN A 169 27.85 6.98 6.54
C GLN A 169 28.34 5.73 5.81
N TYR A 170 27.51 5.09 4.96
CA TYR A 170 27.92 3.91 4.19
C TYR A 170 29.12 4.19 3.27
N THR A 171 29.20 5.42 2.72
CA THR A 171 30.28 5.85 1.80
C THR A 171 31.44 6.60 2.48
N LYS A 172 31.34 6.90 3.77
CA LYS A 172 32.35 7.68 4.52
C LYS A 172 33.53 6.81 4.89
N SER A 173 34.70 7.16 4.35
CA SER A 173 35.87 6.29 4.45
C SER A 173 36.41 6.14 5.88
N GLY A 174 36.77 4.90 6.24
CA GLY A 174 37.28 4.55 7.56
C GLY A 174 36.21 4.49 8.66
N THR A 175 34.92 4.55 8.32
CA THR A 175 33.83 4.39 9.29
C THR A 175 33.81 2.94 9.77
N THR A 176 34.07 2.72 11.06
CA THR A 176 33.96 1.40 11.68
C THR A 176 32.50 1.07 12.01
N ARG A 177 32.17 -0.22 12.16
CA ARG A 177 30.82 -0.66 12.55
C ARG A 177 30.28 0.08 13.79
N ASN A 178 31.07 0.15 14.86
CA ASN A 178 30.68 0.83 16.09
C ASN A 178 30.43 2.34 15.89
N ALA A 179 31.16 2.99 14.96
CA ALA A 179 30.94 4.39 14.63
C ALA A 179 29.64 4.60 13.82
N PHE A 180 29.30 3.66 12.93
CA PHE A 180 28.04 3.65 12.19
C PHE A 180 26.84 3.44 13.12
N ASP A 181 26.90 2.43 14.00
CA ASP A 181 25.82 2.15 14.97
C ASP A 181 25.62 3.32 15.95
N SER A 182 26.70 3.97 16.38
CA SER A 182 26.66 5.15 17.24
C SER A 182 26.09 6.39 16.53
N PHE A 183 26.49 6.63 15.27
CA PHE A 183 25.89 7.67 14.44
C PHE A 183 24.38 7.42 14.28
N PHE A 184 23.98 6.22 13.84
CA PHE A 184 22.58 5.89 13.60
C PHE A 184 21.73 6.03 14.87
N SER A 185 22.22 5.57 16.02
CA SER A 185 21.55 5.77 17.32
C SER A 185 21.34 7.26 17.66
N THR A 186 22.31 8.11 17.31
CA THR A 186 22.25 9.57 17.53
C THR A 186 21.28 10.24 16.55
N GLU A 187 21.32 9.82 15.28
CA GLU A 187 20.48 10.34 14.21
C GLU A 187 19.00 10.05 14.45
N MET A 188 18.66 8.80 14.82
CA MET A 188 17.29 8.41 15.15
C MET A 188 16.77 9.15 16.39
N ALA A 189 17.60 9.32 17.42
CA ALA A 189 17.25 10.12 18.59
C ALA A 189 17.02 11.60 18.23
N SER A 190 17.85 12.18 17.35
CA SER A 190 17.64 13.52 16.80
C SER A 190 16.30 13.64 16.08
N PHE A 191 15.94 12.64 15.26
CA PHE A 191 14.68 12.58 14.52
C PHE A 191 13.46 12.67 15.46
N THR A 192 13.38 11.79 16.46
CA THR A 192 12.27 11.76 17.44
C THR A 192 12.16 12.98 18.33
N ASN A 193 13.23 13.75 18.52
CA ASN A 193 13.18 15.00 19.28
C ASN A 193 12.67 16.20 18.46
N ASN A 194 12.71 16.12 17.13
CA ASN A 194 12.39 17.25 16.23
C ASN A 194 11.12 17.02 15.40
N VAL A 195 10.72 15.78 15.14
CA VAL A 195 9.54 15.41 14.34
C VAL A 195 8.59 14.59 15.22
N ASN A 196 7.34 15.02 15.39
CA ASN A 196 6.32 14.21 16.07
C ASN A 196 5.63 13.23 15.10
N LEU A 197 4.91 12.25 15.64
CA LEU A 197 4.26 11.20 14.83
C LEU A 197 3.29 11.76 13.78
N ASP A 198 2.53 12.81 14.13
CA ASP A 198 1.59 13.48 13.21
C ASP A 198 2.29 14.23 12.07
N ALA A 199 3.54 14.68 12.27
CA ALA A 199 4.36 15.26 11.22
C ALA A 199 5.13 14.21 10.42
N LEU A 200 5.41 13.03 10.99
CA LEU A 200 6.10 11.92 10.32
C LEU A 200 5.24 11.26 9.24
N LEU A 201 3.97 11.02 9.54
CA LEU A 201 3.06 10.25 8.71
C LEU A 201 2.25 11.15 7.75
N SER A 202 1.92 10.59 6.60
CA SER A 202 0.87 11.10 5.70
C SER A 202 -0.04 9.95 5.26
N PRO A 203 -1.36 10.17 5.12
CA PRO A 203 -2.23 9.20 4.45
C PRO A 203 -1.69 8.82 3.07
N ILE A 204 -1.84 7.54 2.67
CA ILE A 204 -1.28 7.00 1.41
C ILE A 204 -1.85 7.72 0.17
N VAL A 205 -3.03 8.32 0.30
CA VAL A 205 -3.61 9.23 -0.70
C VAL A 205 -3.99 10.53 0.00
N ASP A 206 -3.36 11.65 -0.38
CA ASP A 206 -3.90 12.98 -0.11
C ASP A 206 -5.00 13.30 -1.12
N ILE A 207 -6.22 13.33 -0.60
CA ILE A 207 -7.44 13.64 -1.33
C ILE A 207 -7.91 15.08 -1.14
N SER A 208 -7.12 15.93 -0.48
CA SER A 208 -7.35 17.38 -0.44
C SER A 208 -7.46 17.97 -1.85
N GLY A 209 -8.34 18.97 -2.01
CA GLY A 209 -8.61 19.64 -3.27
C GLY A 209 -10.07 19.48 -3.74
N THR A 210 -10.32 19.77 -5.01
CA THR A 210 -11.64 19.67 -5.62
C THR A 210 -11.70 18.51 -6.61
N TRP A 211 -12.82 17.81 -6.60
CA TRP A 211 -13.09 16.62 -7.41
C TRP A 211 -14.42 16.83 -8.16
N LYS A 212 -14.49 16.50 -9.45
CA LYS A 212 -15.68 16.76 -10.28
C LYS A 212 -16.10 15.59 -11.16
N THR A 213 -17.40 15.49 -11.41
CA THR A 213 -17.95 14.58 -12.42
C THR A 213 -17.44 14.91 -13.81
N ALA A 214 -16.66 14.00 -14.43
CA ALA A 214 -16.19 14.15 -15.81
C ALA A 214 -17.28 13.95 -16.87
N ILE A 215 -18.38 13.28 -16.49
CA ILE A 215 -19.64 13.13 -17.23
C ILE A 215 -20.74 13.28 -16.16
N PRO A 216 -21.86 13.99 -16.43
CA PRO A 216 -22.97 14.09 -15.49
C PRO A 216 -23.38 12.76 -14.87
N MET A 217 -23.51 12.75 -13.55
CA MET A 217 -23.95 11.60 -12.78
C MET A 217 -25.47 11.49 -12.77
N LYS A 218 -25.97 10.30 -12.40
CA LYS A 218 -27.37 10.09 -12.01
C LYS A 218 -27.48 9.88 -10.51
N TYR A 219 -28.49 10.50 -9.90
CA TYR A 219 -28.96 10.17 -8.56
C TYR A 219 -30.49 10.12 -8.53
N TYR A 220 -31.05 9.64 -7.44
CA TYR A 220 -32.49 9.62 -7.20
C TYR A 220 -32.82 10.42 -5.94
N THR A 221 -33.86 11.25 -6.00
CA THR A 221 -34.49 11.79 -4.78
C THR A 221 -35.49 10.78 -4.24
N LEU A 222 -35.65 10.72 -2.92
CA LEU A 222 -36.63 9.85 -2.26
C LEU A 222 -37.90 10.62 -1.84
N ASN A 223 -39.03 9.91 -1.79
CA ASN A 223 -40.28 10.40 -1.20
C ASN A 223 -40.34 10.11 0.32
N GLY A 224 -41.41 10.55 0.99
CA GLY A 224 -41.60 10.32 2.43
C GLY A 224 -41.72 8.85 2.86
N LEU A 225 -41.81 7.91 1.91
CA LEU A 225 -41.84 6.46 2.14
C LEU A 225 -40.48 5.79 1.90
N GLY A 226 -39.46 6.54 1.47
CA GLY A 226 -38.14 6.01 1.09
C GLY A 226 -38.08 5.43 -0.33
N GLU A 227 -39.08 5.69 -1.17
CA GLU A 227 -39.12 5.23 -2.57
C GLU A 227 -38.53 6.28 -3.51
N ARG A 228 -37.88 5.86 -4.60
CA ARG A 228 -37.34 6.74 -5.63
C ARG A 228 -38.47 7.56 -6.28
N ALA A 229 -38.40 8.88 -6.15
CA ALA A 229 -39.42 9.84 -6.60
C ALA A 229 -39.06 10.51 -7.95
N ALA A 230 -37.79 10.85 -8.15
CA ALA A 230 -37.28 11.36 -9.41
C ALA A 230 -35.90 10.77 -9.72
N GLU A 231 -35.63 10.48 -10.99
CA GLU A 231 -34.27 10.32 -11.51
C GLU A 231 -33.73 11.70 -11.91
N VAL A 232 -32.57 12.07 -11.40
CA VAL A 232 -31.93 13.37 -11.60
C VAL A 232 -30.58 13.18 -12.29
N THR A 233 -30.33 13.97 -13.33
CA THR A 233 -29.02 14.11 -13.97
C THR A 233 -28.37 15.41 -13.50
N ALA A 234 -27.17 15.33 -12.95
CA ALA A 234 -26.48 16.46 -12.34
C ALA A 234 -24.97 16.41 -12.56
N ASN A 235 -24.29 17.54 -12.45
CA ASN A 235 -22.87 17.53 -12.12
C ASN A 235 -22.72 17.39 -10.60
N ALA A 236 -21.59 16.85 -10.15
CA ALA A 236 -21.21 16.94 -8.75
C ALA A 236 -19.79 17.50 -8.59
N THR A 237 -19.64 18.43 -7.65
CA THR A 237 -18.37 19.01 -7.23
C THR A 237 -18.16 18.70 -5.75
N LEU A 238 -17.13 17.91 -5.43
CA LEU A 238 -16.76 17.56 -4.06
C LEU A 238 -15.44 18.26 -3.71
N THR A 239 -15.48 19.21 -2.78
CA THR A 239 -14.28 19.91 -2.28
C THR A 239 -13.93 19.40 -0.90
N ILE A 240 -12.70 18.89 -0.72
CA ILE A 240 -12.22 18.20 0.49
C ILE A 240 -11.02 18.93 1.09
N LYS A 241 -11.02 19.02 2.42
CA LYS A 241 -9.87 19.32 3.27
C LYS A 241 -9.61 18.13 4.18
N GLN A 242 -8.42 17.57 4.10
CA GLN A 242 -7.98 16.40 4.88
C GLN A 242 -7.08 16.83 6.05
N SER A 243 -7.21 16.16 7.19
CA SER A 243 -6.38 16.37 8.38
C SER A 243 -6.16 15.02 9.08
N GLY A 244 -5.03 14.39 8.77
CA GLY A 244 -4.82 12.97 9.05
C GLY A 244 -5.87 12.12 8.34
N ASN A 245 -6.55 11.25 9.09
CA ASN A 245 -7.69 10.49 8.57
C ASN A 245 -9.00 11.30 8.49
N ASN A 246 -9.09 12.49 9.10
CA ASN A 246 -10.35 13.25 9.15
C ASN A 246 -10.56 14.04 7.86
N LEU A 247 -11.79 14.02 7.36
CA LEU A 247 -12.22 14.74 6.15
C LEU A 247 -13.30 15.76 6.51
N SER A 248 -13.22 16.92 5.88
CA SER A 248 -14.26 17.97 5.91
C SER A 248 -14.42 18.58 4.53
N GLY A 249 -15.62 18.99 4.15
CA GLY A 249 -15.86 19.47 2.79
C GLY A 249 -17.30 19.82 2.47
N THR A 250 -17.56 20.04 1.18
CA THR A 250 -18.89 20.22 0.61
C THR A 250 -19.02 19.36 -0.63
N LEU A 251 -20.14 18.64 -0.75
CA LEU A 251 -20.61 18.04 -1.99
C LEU A 251 -21.69 18.96 -2.57
N GLU A 252 -21.41 19.58 -3.70
CA GLU A 252 -22.31 20.43 -4.46
C GLU A 252 -22.89 19.61 -5.62
N LEU A 253 -24.21 19.64 -5.81
CA LEU A 253 -24.94 18.96 -6.88
C LEU A 253 -25.61 20.01 -7.77
N ASP A 254 -25.17 20.14 -9.02
CA ASP A 254 -25.72 21.08 -10.00
C ASP A 254 -26.73 20.35 -10.91
N VAL A 255 -28.03 20.63 -10.79
CA VAL A 255 -29.10 19.90 -11.47
C VAL A 255 -29.22 20.32 -12.94
N ILE A 256 -28.97 19.39 -13.86
CA ILE A 256 -29.09 19.62 -15.31
C ILE A 256 -30.51 19.30 -15.79
N SER A 257 -31.07 18.18 -15.33
CA SER A 257 -32.44 17.75 -15.66
C SER A 257 -32.92 16.67 -14.68
N TRP A 258 -34.23 16.46 -14.64
CA TRP A 258 -34.82 15.36 -13.88
C TRP A 258 -36.10 14.84 -14.55
N THR A 259 -36.49 13.61 -14.19
CA THR A 259 -37.78 13.00 -14.58
C THR A 259 -38.41 12.30 -13.39
N ARG A 260 -39.73 12.41 -13.22
CA ARG A 260 -40.46 11.71 -12.15
C ARG A 260 -40.46 10.20 -12.43
N VAL A 261 -40.23 9.40 -11.40
CA VAL A 261 -40.35 7.94 -11.48
C VAL A 261 -41.82 7.55 -11.72
N PRO A 262 -42.13 6.70 -12.72
CA PRO A 262 -43.51 6.28 -12.96
C PRO A 262 -44.14 5.61 -11.73
N ASN A 263 -45.37 6.03 -11.42
CA ASN A 263 -46.17 5.57 -10.28
C ASN A 263 -45.65 5.91 -8.87
N SER A 264 -44.52 6.62 -8.72
CA SER A 264 -44.10 7.14 -7.41
C SER A 264 -45.02 8.29 -6.94
N ASP A 265 -45.16 8.50 -5.64
CA ASP A 265 -45.65 9.76 -5.09
C ASP A 265 -44.71 10.92 -5.53
N PRO A 266 -45.20 12.11 -5.93
CA PRO A 266 -44.33 13.27 -6.16
C PRO A 266 -43.64 13.71 -4.86
N GLY A 267 -42.37 13.33 -4.72
CA GLY A 267 -41.45 13.93 -3.75
C GLY A 267 -41.13 15.39 -4.05
N TYR A 268 -40.10 15.93 -3.41
CA TYR A 268 -39.66 17.29 -3.65
C TYR A 268 -39.07 17.48 -5.06
N THR A 269 -39.30 18.66 -5.65
CA THR A 269 -38.65 19.07 -6.90
C THR A 269 -37.13 19.12 -6.70
N PRO A 270 -36.32 18.41 -7.51
CA PRO A 270 -34.87 18.53 -7.48
C PRO A 270 -34.41 19.97 -7.77
N ILE A 271 -33.46 20.45 -6.96
CA ILE A 271 -32.82 21.77 -7.06
C ILE A 271 -31.32 21.60 -6.81
N ASP A 272 -30.54 22.62 -7.14
CA ASP A 272 -29.11 22.66 -6.81
C ASP A 272 -28.91 22.59 -5.27
N GLU A 273 -28.05 21.70 -4.80
CA GLU A 273 -27.88 21.43 -3.36
C GLU A 273 -26.40 21.42 -2.94
N GLY A 274 -26.07 22.12 -1.86
CA GLY A 274 -24.75 22.11 -1.21
C GLY A 274 -24.79 21.35 0.11
N ILE A 275 -24.33 20.09 0.10
CA ILE A 275 -24.29 19.21 1.26
C ILE A 275 -22.94 19.36 1.97
N ALA A 276 -22.92 19.97 3.16
CA ALA A 276 -21.74 19.96 4.02
C ALA A 276 -21.44 18.52 4.49
N MET A 277 -20.19 18.08 4.29
CA MET A 277 -19.72 16.72 4.53
C MET A 277 -18.59 16.69 5.57
N THR A 278 -18.63 15.70 6.47
CA THR A 278 -17.51 15.33 7.33
C THR A 278 -17.31 13.81 7.30
N GLY A 279 -16.13 13.28 7.59
CA GLY A 279 -15.92 11.84 7.50
C GLY A 279 -14.48 11.40 7.68
N THR A 280 -14.14 10.22 7.18
CA THR A 280 -12.82 9.62 7.30
C THR A 280 -12.30 8.96 6.02
N ILE A 281 -10.97 8.89 5.90
CA ILE A 281 -10.25 8.02 4.97
C ILE A 281 -9.53 6.90 5.73
N SER A 282 -9.46 5.73 5.12
CA SER A 282 -8.68 4.56 5.57
C SER A 282 -8.23 3.79 4.33
N SER A 283 -6.92 3.74 4.07
CA SER A 283 -6.36 3.26 2.81
C SER A 283 -6.97 3.99 1.59
N THR A 284 -7.43 3.26 0.59
CA THR A 284 -8.22 3.79 -0.54
C THR A 284 -9.69 4.04 -0.19
N ARG A 285 -10.18 3.78 1.02
CA ARG A 285 -11.61 3.90 1.35
C ARG A 285 -11.94 5.22 2.01
N VAL A 286 -12.98 5.88 1.52
CA VAL A 286 -13.46 7.19 1.96
C VAL A 286 -14.93 7.04 2.36
N ALA A 287 -15.24 7.38 3.61
CA ALA A 287 -16.59 7.41 4.14
C ALA A 287 -16.93 8.84 4.54
N LEU A 288 -17.89 9.47 3.87
CA LEU A 288 -18.39 10.81 4.18
C LEU A 288 -19.82 10.75 4.71
N LYS A 289 -20.18 11.67 5.60
CA LYS A 289 -21.52 11.88 6.13
C LYS A 289 -21.86 13.37 6.15
N GLY A 290 -22.96 13.70 5.49
CA GLY A 290 -23.65 14.98 5.61
C GLY A 290 -24.87 14.87 6.52
N LYS A 291 -25.82 15.78 6.36
CA LYS A 291 -27.02 15.86 7.23
C LYS A 291 -27.96 14.66 7.06
N PHE A 292 -28.25 14.30 5.80
CA PHE A 292 -29.24 13.28 5.40
C PHE A 292 -28.69 12.30 4.35
N THR A 293 -27.40 12.39 4.03
CA THR A 293 -26.75 11.62 2.96
C THR A 293 -25.36 11.20 3.44
N SER A 294 -24.96 9.95 3.17
CA SER A 294 -23.56 9.52 3.25
C SER A 294 -23.01 9.21 1.87
N ALA A 295 -21.68 9.15 1.76
CA ALA A 295 -21.00 8.66 0.58
C ALA A 295 -19.98 7.57 0.96
N GLU A 296 -20.08 6.42 0.30
CA GLU A 296 -19.11 5.33 0.39
C GLU A 296 -18.32 5.29 -0.92
N LEU A 297 -17.02 5.57 -0.86
CA LEU A 297 -16.16 5.75 -2.03
C LEU A 297 -14.85 4.98 -1.89
N GLU A 298 -14.32 4.47 -3.00
CA GLU A 298 -12.92 4.08 -3.15
C GLU A 298 -12.17 5.14 -3.98
N THR A 299 -10.95 5.48 -3.56
CA THR A 299 -10.13 6.58 -4.10
C THR A 299 -8.76 6.10 -4.58
N THR A 300 -8.30 6.76 -5.63
CA THR A 300 -6.92 6.75 -6.14
C THR A 300 -6.39 8.19 -6.13
N SER A 301 -5.20 8.44 -6.65
CA SER A 301 -4.65 9.81 -6.77
C SER A 301 -5.43 10.73 -7.73
N GLY A 302 -6.22 10.17 -8.66
CA GLY A 302 -6.95 10.95 -9.69
C GLY A 302 -8.44 10.64 -9.84
N LEU A 303 -8.94 9.54 -9.27
CA LEU A 303 -10.36 9.13 -9.33
C LEU A 303 -10.88 8.72 -7.94
N MET A 304 -12.05 9.24 -7.58
CA MET A 304 -12.96 8.68 -6.58
C MET A 304 -14.18 8.04 -7.26
N ARG A 305 -14.62 6.90 -6.75
CA ARG A 305 -15.78 6.17 -7.26
C ARG A 305 -16.55 5.50 -6.14
N GLY A 306 -17.88 5.52 -6.21
CA GLY A 306 -18.75 4.78 -5.31
C GLY A 306 -20.18 5.29 -5.38
N LYS A 307 -20.82 5.48 -4.22
CA LYS A 307 -22.27 5.80 -4.15
C LYS A 307 -22.61 6.85 -3.10
N LEU A 308 -23.74 7.52 -3.32
CA LEU A 308 -24.48 8.24 -2.28
C LEU A 308 -25.56 7.32 -1.69
N ILE A 309 -25.83 7.47 -0.40
CA ILE A 309 -26.82 6.67 0.34
C ILE A 309 -27.65 7.64 1.18
N ASN A 310 -28.98 7.51 1.15
CA ASN A 310 -29.84 8.24 2.08
C ASN A 310 -29.59 7.78 3.53
N THR A 311 -29.54 8.73 4.46
CA THR A 311 -29.44 8.47 5.91
C THR A 311 -30.42 9.35 6.73
N ASP A 312 -31.50 9.85 6.11
CA ASP A 312 -32.65 10.37 6.85
C ASP A 312 -33.59 9.23 7.27
N ASP A 313 -33.33 8.66 8.45
CA ASP A 313 -34.17 7.63 9.05
C ASP A 313 -35.52 8.17 9.60
N TYR A 314 -35.81 9.48 9.46
CA TYR A 314 -36.98 10.12 10.06
C TYR A 314 -38.05 10.54 9.05
N ALA A 315 -37.69 11.24 7.97
CA ALA A 315 -38.62 11.61 6.90
C ALA A 315 -38.33 10.92 5.56
N ASN A 316 -37.29 10.08 5.50
CA ASN A 316 -36.79 9.43 4.28
C ASN A 316 -36.39 10.40 3.15
N LEU A 317 -36.16 11.68 3.46
CA LEU A 317 -35.85 12.72 2.50
C LEU A 317 -34.34 12.86 2.30
N GLY A 318 -33.85 12.29 1.21
CA GLY A 318 -32.45 12.41 0.81
C GLY A 318 -32.21 11.98 -0.63
N VAL A 319 -30.92 11.84 -0.96
CA VAL A 319 -30.45 11.42 -2.28
C VAL A 319 -29.66 10.12 -2.19
N GLU A 320 -29.82 9.26 -3.19
CA GLU A 320 -29.03 8.03 -3.34
C GLU A 320 -28.58 7.83 -4.79
N THR A 321 -27.56 7.01 -5.00
CA THR A 321 -27.15 6.55 -6.34
C THR A 321 -27.11 5.02 -6.39
N ASP A 322 -27.20 4.47 -7.59
CA ASP A 322 -26.80 3.08 -7.82
C ASP A 322 -25.30 2.88 -7.52
N GLU A 323 -24.86 1.62 -7.41
CA GLU A 323 -23.47 1.26 -7.09
C GLU A 323 -22.50 1.78 -8.17
N ASN A 324 -21.46 2.51 -7.76
CA ASN A 324 -20.55 3.27 -8.64
C ASN A 324 -21.23 4.42 -9.43
N GLY A 325 -22.40 4.92 -9.02
CA GLY A 325 -23.07 6.05 -9.65
C GLY A 325 -22.32 7.39 -9.49
N LEU A 326 -21.64 7.59 -8.35
CA LEU A 326 -20.78 8.75 -8.14
C LEU A 326 -19.36 8.48 -8.66
N ASN A 327 -18.90 9.30 -9.62
CA ASN A 327 -17.58 9.22 -10.24
C ASN A 327 -16.98 10.62 -10.30
N LEU A 328 -15.91 10.86 -9.54
CA LEU A 328 -15.31 12.19 -9.38
C LEU A 328 -13.82 12.14 -9.71
N VAL A 329 -13.37 13.03 -10.60
CA VAL A 329 -11.98 13.14 -11.06
C VAL A 329 -11.32 14.35 -10.40
N LYS A 330 -10.11 14.21 -9.88
CA LYS A 330 -9.37 15.31 -9.23
C LYS A 330 -9.12 16.44 -10.23
N GLN A 331 -9.25 17.69 -9.78
CA GLN A 331 -9.03 18.91 -10.58
C GLN A 331 -7.66 19.53 -10.29
#